data_AF-A0A925N434-F1
#
_entry.id   AF-A0A925N434-F1
#
_cell.length_a   1.000
_cell.length_b   1.000
_cell.length_c   1.000
_cell.angle_alpha   90.00
_cell.angle_beta   90.00
_cell.angle_gamma   90.00
#
_symmetry.space_group_name_H-M   'P 1'
#
loop_
_entity.id
_entity.type
_entity.pdbx_description
1 polymer ?
#
loop_
_entity_poly.entity_id
_entity_poly.type
_entity_poly.pdbx_seq_one_letter_code
_entity_poly.pdbx_strand_id
1 'polypeptide(L)'
;MAYIDGCVFAVPTANKQKFIDHANNADALFIEFGATRILECWGDDVPAGKQTDFIRAVQATAEETVVFSWIEWPDKATRDAGMEKVMKDPRMNPDTNPMPFDGKRMIFGGFVPIVDLGSA
;
A
#
# COMPACT_ATOMS: atom_id res chain seq x y z
N MET A 1 -18.13 9.95 -3.78
CA MET A 1 -17.42 9.38 -4.95
C MET A 1 -16.20 8.71 -4.39
N ALA A 2 -15.90 7.49 -4.85
CA ALA A 2 -14.81 6.69 -4.32
C ALA A 2 -13.48 7.47 -4.31
N TYR A 3 -12.61 7.11 -3.37
CA TYR A 3 -11.30 7.71 -3.24
C TYR A 3 -10.28 6.59 -3.04
N ILE A 4 -9.11 6.71 -3.67
CA ILE A 4 -8.09 5.68 -3.70
C ILE A 4 -6.82 6.23 -3.06
N ASP A 5 -6.27 5.56 -2.08
CA ASP A 5 -4.84 5.72 -1.75
C ASP A 5 -4.06 4.67 -2.52
N GLY A 6 -3.10 5.09 -3.34
CA GLY A 6 -2.22 4.20 -4.10
C GLY A 6 -0.80 4.24 -3.54
N CYS A 7 -0.18 3.07 -3.41
CA CYS A 7 1.14 2.90 -2.82
C CYS A 7 2.02 1.99 -3.68
N VAL A 8 3.33 2.28 -3.70
CA VAL A 8 4.34 1.38 -4.25
C VAL A 8 5.49 1.26 -3.26
N PHE A 9 5.94 0.03 -3.04
CA PHE A 9 6.99 -0.32 -2.07
C PHE A 9 8.11 -1.10 -2.74
N ALA A 10 9.32 -0.99 -2.20
CA ALA A 10 10.40 -1.94 -2.44
C ALA A 10 10.59 -2.79 -1.18
N VAL A 11 10.24 -4.08 -1.26
CA VAL A 11 10.28 -4.99 -0.11
C VAL A 11 11.39 -6.01 -0.33
N PRO A 12 12.32 -6.22 0.63
CA PRO A 12 13.27 -7.31 0.54
C PRO A 12 12.55 -8.63 0.23
N THR A 13 12.97 -9.33 -0.81
CA THR A 13 12.28 -10.53 -1.31
C THR A 13 12.19 -11.61 -0.23
N ALA A 14 13.22 -11.71 0.62
CA ALA A 14 13.25 -12.60 1.78
C ALA A 14 12.21 -12.24 2.87
N ASN A 15 11.65 -11.03 2.85
CA ASN A 15 10.64 -10.55 3.79
C ASN A 15 9.20 -10.74 3.29
N LYS A 16 8.94 -11.46 2.19
CA LYS A 16 7.58 -11.64 1.64
C LYS A 16 6.55 -12.06 2.70
N GLN A 17 6.86 -13.06 3.54
CA GLN A 17 5.93 -13.47 4.60
C GLN A 17 5.72 -12.38 5.65
N LYS A 18 6.79 -11.69 6.08
CA LYS A 18 6.68 -10.58 7.04
C LYS A 18 5.83 -9.44 6.48
N PHE A 19 5.92 -9.20 5.18
CA PHE A 19 5.07 -8.23 4.49
C PHE A 19 3.60 -8.64 4.54
N ILE A 20 3.28 -9.90 4.24
CA ILE A 20 1.91 -10.43 4.34
C ILE A 20 1.38 -10.30 5.77
N ASP A 21 2.18 -10.64 6.78
CA ASP A 21 1.77 -10.54 8.18
C ASP A 21 1.57 -9.07 8.61
N HIS A 22 2.46 -8.18 8.17
CA HIS A 22 2.36 -6.73 8.41
C HIS A 22 1.08 -6.15 7.79
N ALA A 23 0.82 -6.48 6.52
CA ALA A 23 -0.36 -6.07 5.78
C ALA A 23 -1.64 -6.57 6.43
N ASN A 24 -1.75 -7.86 6.75
CA ASN A 24 -2.95 -8.42 7.42
C ASN A 24 -3.29 -7.69 8.73
N ASN A 25 -2.28 -7.27 9.50
CA ASN A 25 -2.49 -6.53 10.74
C ASN A 25 -2.86 -5.06 10.50
N ALA A 26 -2.18 -4.38 9.58
CA ALA A 26 -2.41 -2.96 9.29
C ALA A 26 -3.73 -2.76 8.52
N ASP A 27 -3.93 -3.52 7.44
CA ASP A 27 -5.05 -3.43 6.50
C ASP A 27 -6.40 -3.68 7.19
N ALA A 28 -6.42 -4.57 8.19
CA ALA A 28 -7.59 -4.80 9.01
C ALA A 28 -8.09 -3.52 9.70
N LEU A 29 -7.19 -2.61 10.10
CA LEU A 29 -7.54 -1.31 10.71
C LEU A 29 -8.17 -0.36 9.70
N PHE A 30 -7.63 -0.32 8.49
CA PHE A 30 -8.19 0.51 7.43
C PHE A 30 -9.61 0.06 7.10
N ILE A 31 -9.87 -1.26 7.01
CA ILE A 31 -11.22 -1.80 6.86
C ILE A 31 -12.11 -1.44 8.06
N GLU A 32 -11.61 -1.60 9.30
CA GLU A 32 -12.31 -1.22 10.54
C GLU A 32 -12.73 0.27 10.52
N PHE A 33 -11.91 1.14 9.93
CA PHE A 33 -12.14 2.58 9.87
C PHE A 33 -12.76 3.10 8.56
N GLY A 34 -13.27 2.20 7.72
CA GLY A 34 -14.17 2.55 6.62
C GLY A 34 -13.60 2.41 5.22
N ALA A 35 -12.41 1.82 5.04
CA ALA A 35 -11.99 1.35 3.73
C ALA A 35 -12.91 0.20 3.27
N THR A 36 -13.22 0.17 1.99
CA THR A 36 -14.11 -0.84 1.40
C THR A 36 -13.34 -2.03 0.87
N ARG A 37 -12.08 -1.84 0.47
CA ARG A 37 -11.24 -2.87 -0.12
C ARG A 37 -9.77 -2.46 -0.04
N ILE A 38 -8.89 -3.43 0.13
CA ILE A 38 -7.43 -3.23 0.11
C ILE A 38 -6.82 -4.37 -0.69
N LEU A 39 -5.85 -4.05 -1.54
CA LEU A 39 -5.07 -5.04 -2.28
C LEU A 39 -3.60 -4.74 -2.14
N GLU A 40 -2.86 -5.82 -1.89
CA GLU A 40 -1.42 -5.85 -1.75
C GLU A 40 -0.87 -6.81 -2.81
N CYS A 41 -0.34 -6.29 -3.92
CA CYS A 41 0.06 -7.09 -5.07
C CYS A 41 1.58 -7.24 -5.13
N TRP A 42 2.06 -8.47 -4.93
CA TRP A 42 3.47 -8.82 -5.06
C TRP A 42 3.89 -8.86 -6.54
N GLY A 43 4.99 -8.21 -6.88
CA GLY A 43 5.52 -8.20 -8.26
C GLY A 43 5.79 -9.60 -8.78
N ASP A 44 5.25 -9.91 -9.96
CA ASP A 44 5.39 -11.19 -10.66
C ASP A 44 6.08 -10.98 -12.02
N ASP A 45 5.46 -10.19 -12.91
CA ASP A 45 6.04 -9.75 -14.19
C ASP A 45 6.14 -8.22 -14.24
N VAL A 46 7.26 -7.68 -13.73
CA VAL A 46 7.51 -6.24 -13.64
C VAL A 46 8.68 -5.87 -14.57
N PRO A 47 8.40 -5.39 -15.80
CA PRO A 47 9.45 -5.14 -16.78
C PRO A 47 10.30 -3.93 -16.42
N ALA A 48 11.61 -4.05 -16.63
CA ALA A 48 12.54 -2.93 -16.53
C ALA A 48 12.42 -2.02 -17.77
N GLY A 49 12.27 -0.73 -17.54
CA GLY A 49 12.16 0.29 -18.57
C GLY A 49 13.49 0.99 -18.83
N LYS A 50 13.50 1.83 -19.88
CA LYS A 50 14.67 2.65 -20.23
C LYS A 50 14.68 4.03 -19.55
N GLN A 51 13.51 4.61 -19.32
CA GLN A 51 13.36 5.95 -18.73
C GLN A 51 12.73 5.88 -17.34
N THR A 52 11.59 5.19 -17.25
CA THR A 52 10.87 4.95 -16.00
C THR A 52 10.37 3.52 -15.99
N ASP A 53 10.20 2.99 -14.77
CA ASP A 53 9.60 1.71 -14.48
C ASP A 53 9.30 1.65 -12.96
N PHE A 54 8.55 0.62 -12.54
CA PHE A 54 8.19 0.45 -11.13
C PHE A 54 9.40 0.25 -10.22
N ILE A 55 10.46 -0.42 -10.71
CA ILE A 55 11.69 -0.67 -9.96
C ILE A 55 12.38 0.66 -9.64
N ARG A 56 12.52 1.54 -10.64
CA ARG A 56 13.10 2.89 -10.50
C ARG A 56 12.23 3.81 -9.66
N ALA A 57 10.91 3.69 -9.73
CA ALA A 57 9.98 4.54 -8.99
C ALA A 57 10.20 4.49 -7.47
N VAL A 58 10.58 3.32 -6.96
CA VAL A 58 10.91 3.09 -5.55
C VAL A 58 12.39 2.77 -5.31
N GLN A 59 13.24 2.95 -6.33
CA GLN A 59 14.67 2.62 -6.29
C GLN A 59 14.94 1.23 -5.70
N ALA A 60 14.19 0.22 -6.15
CA ALA A 60 14.34 -1.16 -5.67
C ALA A 60 15.69 -1.76 -6.09
N THR A 61 16.32 -2.51 -5.19
CA THR A 61 17.54 -3.29 -5.49
C THR A 61 17.20 -4.65 -6.11
N ALA A 62 18.23 -5.41 -6.51
CA ALA A 62 18.04 -6.77 -7.03
C ALA A 62 17.55 -7.76 -5.95
N GLU A 63 17.76 -7.46 -4.67
CA GLU A 63 17.25 -8.27 -3.55
C GLU A 63 15.84 -7.88 -3.10
N GLU A 64 15.21 -6.92 -3.78
CA GLU A 64 13.89 -6.40 -3.44
C GLU A 64 12.88 -6.70 -4.54
N THR A 65 11.64 -6.93 -4.13
CA THR A 65 10.49 -7.04 -5.03
C THR A 65 9.60 -5.81 -4.86
N VAL A 66 9.09 -5.30 -5.98
CA VAL A 66 8.08 -4.24 -5.97
C VAL A 66 6.77 -4.81 -5.43
N VAL A 67 6.12 -4.06 -4.55
CA VAL A 67 4.71 -4.27 -4.21
C VAL A 67 3.89 -3.07 -4.69
N PHE A 68 2.80 -3.35 -5.40
CA PHE A 68 1.81 -2.35 -5.83
C PHE A 68 0.53 -2.56 -5.04
N SER A 69 0.06 -1.50 -4.39
CA SER A 69 -1.06 -1.63 -3.46
C SER A 69 -1.99 -0.45 -3.53
N TRP A 70 -3.23 -0.68 -3.13
CA TRP A 70 -4.19 0.41 -3.00
C TRP A 70 -5.25 0.11 -1.94
N ILE A 71 -5.80 1.20 -1.41
CA ILE A 71 -6.90 1.23 -0.46
C ILE A 71 -8.06 1.96 -1.13
N GLU A 72 -9.20 1.30 -1.21
CA GLU A 72 -10.44 1.86 -1.71
C GLU A 72 -11.26 2.39 -0.55
N TRP A 73 -11.76 3.62 -0.71
CA TRP A 73 -12.63 4.29 0.24
C TRP A 73 -13.92 4.72 -0.43
N PRO A 74 -15.05 4.76 0.30
CA PRO A 74 -16.33 5.18 -0.28
C PRO A 74 -16.32 6.67 -0.68
N ASP A 75 -15.57 7.49 0.05
CA ASP A 75 -15.29 8.88 -0.25
C ASP A 75 -14.05 9.41 0.49
N LYS A 76 -13.60 10.61 0.11
CA LYS A 76 -12.44 11.28 0.70
C LYS A 76 -12.65 11.64 2.18
N ALA A 77 -13.86 11.97 2.60
CA ALA A 77 -14.11 12.37 3.99
C ALA A 77 -13.93 11.17 4.94
N THR A 78 -14.44 10.01 4.52
CA THR A 78 -14.23 8.72 5.19
C THR A 78 -12.75 8.35 5.18
N ARG A 79 -12.08 8.49 4.03
CA ARG A 79 -10.63 8.27 3.93
C ARG A 79 -9.84 9.12 4.93
N ASP A 80 -10.10 10.43 4.98
CA ASP A 80 -9.33 11.34 5.82
C ASP A 80 -9.55 11.03 7.31
N ALA A 81 -10.80 10.78 7.70
CA ALA A 81 -11.15 10.39 9.08
C ALA A 81 -10.59 9.00 9.45
N GLY A 82 -10.58 8.05 8.51
CA GLY A 82 -10.03 6.72 8.69
C GLY A 82 -8.52 6.74 8.85
N MET A 83 -7.81 7.43 7.96
CA MET A 83 -6.36 7.65 8.04
C MET A 83 -5.93 8.27 9.37
N GLU A 84 -6.64 9.28 9.85
CA GLU A 84 -6.34 9.93 11.13
C GLU A 84 -6.42 8.92 12.30
N LYS A 85 -7.40 8.02 12.28
CA LYS A 85 -7.55 6.97 13.29
C LYS A 85 -6.44 5.93 13.19
N VAL A 86 -6.13 5.43 11.99
CA VAL A 86 -5.04 4.47 11.77
C VAL A 86 -3.72 5.01 12.32
N MET A 87 -3.38 6.26 12.00
CA MET A 87 -2.12 6.88 12.45
C MET A 87 -2.03 7.06 13.97
N LYS A 88 -3.16 7.10 14.67
CA LYS A 88 -3.25 7.22 16.13
C LYS A 88 -3.44 5.86 16.82
N ASP A 89 -3.65 4.79 16.06
CA ASP A 89 -3.93 3.48 16.62
C ASP A 89 -2.63 2.85 17.17
N PRO A 90 -2.60 2.44 18.45
CA PRO A 90 -1.42 1.80 19.03
C PRO A 90 -0.97 0.54 18.29
N ARG A 91 -1.87 -0.14 17.58
CA ARG A 91 -1.57 -1.33 16.77
C ARG A 91 -0.63 -1.03 15.59
N MET A 92 -0.54 0.24 15.17
CA MET A 92 0.40 0.70 14.14
C MET A 92 1.78 1.09 14.68
N ASN A 93 2.02 0.94 15.98
CA ASN A 93 3.33 1.20 16.56
C ASN A 93 4.39 0.27 15.92
N PRO A 94 5.52 0.79 15.39
CA PRO A 94 6.61 -0.03 14.84
C PRO A 94 7.15 -1.12 15.76
N ASP A 95 7.04 -0.94 17.09
CA ASP A 95 7.44 -1.98 18.06
C ASP A 95 6.52 -3.21 18.00
N THR A 96 5.26 -3.00 17.63
CA THR A 96 4.23 -4.05 17.53
C THR A 96 4.08 -4.56 16.10
N ASN A 97 4.17 -3.67 15.11
CA ASN A 97 4.05 -3.98 13.70
C ASN A 97 5.22 -3.35 12.91
N PRO A 98 6.43 -3.94 12.98
CA PRO A 98 7.63 -3.36 12.37
C PRO A 98 7.51 -3.36 10.84
N MET A 99 7.89 -2.24 10.21
CA MET A 99 7.88 -2.12 8.76
C MET A 99 8.87 -3.12 8.13
N PRO A 100 8.40 -4.03 7.25
CA PRO A 100 9.26 -5.03 6.62
C PRO A 100 10.04 -4.49 5.40
N PHE A 101 10.00 -3.19 5.16
CA PHE A 101 10.59 -2.46 4.03
C PHE A 101 11.09 -1.07 4.45
N ASP A 102 11.81 -0.39 3.56
CA ASP A 102 12.28 0.98 3.78
C ASP A 102 11.20 2.02 3.43
N GLY A 103 10.51 2.53 4.45
CA GLY A 103 9.44 3.51 4.29
C GLY A 103 9.86 4.84 3.65
N LYS A 104 11.17 5.16 3.55
CA LYS A 104 11.63 6.40 2.90
C LYS A 104 11.54 6.37 1.38
N ARG A 105 11.55 5.16 0.79
CA ARG A 105 11.45 4.95 -0.66
C ARG A 105 10.03 4.64 -1.12
N MET A 106 9.12 4.43 -0.17
CA MET A 106 7.69 4.30 -0.46
C MET A 106 7.18 5.56 -1.16
N ILE A 107 6.46 5.35 -2.26
CA ILE A 107 5.67 6.42 -2.89
C ILE A 107 4.21 6.16 -2.57
N PHE A 108 3.48 7.23 -2.23
CA PHE A 108 2.07 7.17 -1.90
C PHE A 108 1.33 8.41 -2.44
N GLY A 109 0.04 8.26 -2.73
CA GLY A 109 -0.78 9.38 -3.18
C GLY A 109 -2.28 9.07 -3.11
N GLY A 110 -3.08 10.11 -2.99
CA GLY A 110 -4.54 10.02 -3.03
C GLY A 110 -5.08 10.39 -4.42
N PHE A 111 -6.05 9.62 -4.91
CA PHE A 111 -6.56 9.71 -6.27
C PHE A 111 -8.09 9.63 -6.28
N VAL A 112 -8.69 10.33 -7.24
CA VAL A 112 -10.12 10.22 -7.57
C VAL A 112 -10.24 9.37 -8.84
N PRO A 113 -11.00 8.27 -8.82
CA PRO A 113 -11.21 7.46 -10.02
C PRO A 113 -12.03 8.27 -11.05
N ILE A 114 -11.56 8.28 -12.30
CA ILE A 114 -12.21 8.96 -13.42
C ILE A 114 -12.86 8.00 -14.42
N VAL A 115 -12.44 6.73 -14.39
CA VAL A 115 -12.99 5.63 -15.21
C VAL A 115 -13.01 4.39 -14.31
N ASP A 116 -14.16 3.74 -14.24
CA ASP A 116 -14.36 2.50 -13.50
C ASP A 116 -15.30 1.60 -14.34
N LEU A 117 -14.83 0.39 -14.67
CA LEU A 117 -15.53 -0.56 -15.52
C LEU A 117 -15.45 -1.95 -14.89
N GLY A 118 -16.61 -2.58 -14.65
CA GLY A 118 -16.72 -3.89 -14.00
C GLY A 118 -17.34 -3.80 -12.60
N SER A 119 -17.61 -4.95 -11.99
CA SER A 119 -17.90 -5.04 -10.56
C SER A 119 -16.63 -5.44 -9.83
N ALA A 120 -16.33 -4.76 -8.73
CA ALA A 120 -15.24 -5.10 -7.82
C ALA A 120 -15.27 -6.57 -7.37
#